data_AF-A0A2N0NB13-F1
#
_entry.id   AF-A0A2N0NB13-F1
#
_cell.length_a   1.000
_cell.length_b   1.000
_cell.length_c   1.000
_cell.angle_alpha   90.00
_cell.angle_beta   90.00
_cell.angle_gamma   90.00
#
_symmetry.space_group_name_H-M   'P 1'
#
loop_
_entity.id
_entity.type
_entity.pdbx_description
1 polymer ?
#
loop_
_entity_poly.entity_id
_entity_poly.type
_entity_poly.pdbx_seq_one_letter_code
_entity_poly.pdbx_strand_id
1 'polypeptide(L)'
;MVAIERKGLETIRINDYAGYMVTSNQDAPLKIDIGDSRIVCFDVSACCRGNIPYFDRLGEILDHPDAPEVVMSYLLSRNLTNWSPGKIPTTKMKIETMRRQLPNPIRFIIDYILPWPENCINRFSCKKVYQDYLEWCECNGEKPLAKKDAGTKFSLI
;
A
#
# COMPACT_ATOMS: atom_id res chain seq x y z
N MET A 1 -2.22 13.72 21.13
CA MET A 1 -1.06 14.20 21.90
C MET A 1 0.01 13.12 21.85
N VAL A 2 1.20 13.45 21.35
CA VAL A 2 2.34 12.55 21.18
C VAL A 2 3.41 12.87 22.21
N ALA A 3 4.13 11.86 22.69
CA ALA A 3 5.29 12.03 23.57
C ALA A 3 6.56 12.13 22.72
N ILE A 4 7.36 13.17 22.95
CA ILE A 4 8.66 13.35 22.30
C ILE A 4 9.74 13.20 23.35
N GLU A 5 10.54 12.15 23.19
CA GLU A 5 11.74 11.90 23.98
C GLU A 5 12.96 12.37 23.18
N ARG A 6 13.65 13.39 23.71
CA ARG A 6 14.89 13.90 23.10
C ARG A 6 16.05 13.42 23.94
N LYS A 7 17.15 13.03 23.28
CA LYS A 7 18.33 12.49 23.97
C LYS A 7 18.80 13.46 25.07
N GLY A 8 18.85 12.96 26.31
CA GLY A 8 19.33 13.72 27.47
C GLY A 8 18.37 14.79 27.99
N LEU A 9 17.11 14.82 27.55
CA LEU A 9 16.08 15.74 28.00
C LEU A 9 14.87 14.97 28.53
N GLU A 10 14.07 15.65 29.35
CA GLU A 10 12.80 15.10 29.82
C GLU A 10 11.78 14.98 28.66
N THR A 11 10.96 13.94 28.73
CA THR A 11 9.92 13.67 27.73
C THR A 11 8.82 14.73 27.80
N ILE A 12 8.54 15.37 26.66
CA ILE A 12 7.46 16.36 26.55
C ILE A 12 6.25 15.77 25.82
N ARG A 13 5.05 16.28 26.12
CA ARG A 13 3.81 15.90 25.43
C ARG A 13 3.28 17.07 24.62
N ILE A 14 3.05 16.86 23.32
CA ILE A 14 2.57 17.91 22.40
C ILE A 14 1.44 17.42 21.51
N ASN A 15 0.69 18.33 20.89
CA ASN A 15 -0.28 17.98 19.85
C ASN A 15 0.45 17.45 18.61
N ASP A 16 -0.20 16.51 17.91
CA ASP A 16 0.33 15.90 16.70
C ASP A 16 -0.32 16.55 15.48
N TYR A 17 0.52 17.10 14.61
CA TYR A 17 0.14 17.71 13.34
C TYR A 17 0.95 17.12 12.17
N ALA A 18 1.61 15.97 12.38
CA ALA A 18 2.49 15.39 11.38
C ALA A 18 1.70 14.82 10.19
N GLY A 19 2.14 15.16 8.98
CA GLY A 19 1.78 14.48 7.73
C GLY A 19 3.00 13.76 7.19
N TYR A 20 2.85 12.47 6.86
CA TYR A 20 3.96 11.64 6.39
C TYR A 20 3.90 11.46 4.87
N MET A 21 4.98 11.78 4.18
CA MET A 21 5.24 11.35 2.80
C MET A 21 6.39 10.35 2.81
N VAL A 22 6.16 9.16 2.29
CA VAL A 22 7.16 8.08 2.20
C VAL A 22 7.46 7.83 0.74
N THR A 23 8.72 8.00 0.34
CA THR A 23 9.22 7.65 -0.98
C THR A 23 10.12 6.43 -0.87
N SER A 24 9.95 5.48 -1.79
CA SER A 24 10.76 4.25 -1.80
C SER A 24 10.82 3.69 -3.21
N ASN A 25 11.94 3.04 -3.52
CA ASN A 25 12.11 2.25 -4.74
C ASN A 25 11.67 0.79 -4.54
N GLN A 26 11.22 0.42 -3.33
CA GLN A 26 10.68 -0.91 -3.05
C GLN A 26 9.18 -0.95 -3.38
N ASP A 27 8.71 -2.09 -3.88
CA ASP A 27 7.30 -2.30 -4.26
C ASP A 27 6.31 -2.15 -3.09
N ALA A 28 6.74 -2.41 -1.86
CA ALA A 28 5.87 -2.48 -0.69
C ALA A 28 6.58 -1.97 0.58
N PRO A 29 6.88 -0.66 0.68
CA PRO A 29 7.68 -0.11 1.77
C PRO A 29 6.95 -0.07 3.12
N LEU A 30 5.60 -0.11 3.09
CA LEU A 30 4.75 -0.06 4.26
C LEU A 30 3.78 -1.23 4.24
N LYS A 31 3.47 -1.77 5.42
CA LYS A 31 2.37 -2.72 5.57
C LYS A 31 1.04 -1.98 5.46
N ILE A 32 0.18 -2.44 4.57
CA ILE A 32 -1.16 -1.91 4.30
C ILE A 32 -2.14 -3.07 4.47
N ASP A 33 -2.91 -3.01 5.54
CA ASP A 33 -3.93 -4.01 5.82
C ASP A 33 -5.21 -3.76 4.99
N ILE A 34 -6.02 -4.80 4.82
CA ILE A 34 -7.35 -4.67 4.18
C ILE A 34 -8.17 -3.64 4.95
N GLY A 35 -8.79 -2.71 4.21
CA GLY A 35 -9.63 -1.67 4.79
C GLY A 35 -8.84 -0.49 5.36
N ASP A 36 -7.51 -0.41 5.15
CA ASP A 36 -6.76 0.78 5.54
C ASP A 36 -7.33 2.04 4.88
N SER A 37 -7.64 3.03 5.69
CA SER A 37 -8.21 4.32 5.30
C SER A 37 -7.25 5.49 5.59
N ARG A 38 -5.95 5.22 5.73
CA ARG A 38 -4.94 6.21 6.14
C ARG A 38 -3.87 6.46 5.08
N ILE A 39 -3.58 5.47 4.25
CA ILE A 39 -2.47 5.49 3.30
C ILE A 39 -3.02 5.64 1.88
N VAL A 40 -2.49 6.60 1.12
CA VAL A 40 -2.63 6.69 -0.33
C VAL A 40 -1.32 6.23 -0.98
N CYS A 41 -1.41 5.40 -2.02
CA CYS A 41 -0.25 4.87 -2.73
C CYS A 41 -0.23 5.41 -4.16
N PHE A 42 0.89 5.98 -4.58
CA PHE A 42 1.08 6.48 -5.94
C PHE A 42 2.22 5.74 -6.62
N ASP A 43 1.92 5.19 -7.80
CA ASP A 43 2.95 4.68 -8.69
C ASP A 43 3.50 5.86 -9.50
N VAL A 44 4.83 6.02 -9.50
CA VAL A 44 5.50 7.14 -10.15
C VAL A 44 6.17 6.63 -11.42
N SER A 45 5.84 7.25 -12.55
CA SER A 45 6.38 6.90 -13.85
C SER A 45 7.91 6.91 -13.87
N ALA A 46 8.50 5.91 -14.53
CA ALA A 46 9.94 5.86 -14.79
C ALA A 46 10.38 6.76 -15.97
N CYS A 47 9.49 7.57 -16.56
CA CYS A 47 9.78 8.33 -17.78
C CYS A 47 10.97 9.30 -17.67
N CYS A 48 11.21 9.86 -16.49
CA CYS A 48 12.35 10.75 -16.24
C CYS A 48 13.58 10.02 -15.65
N ARG A 49 13.54 8.69 -15.50
CA ARG A 49 14.65 7.93 -14.90
C ARG A 49 15.92 8.12 -15.72
N GLY A 50 16.97 8.63 -15.07
CA GLY A 50 18.26 8.90 -15.71
C GLY A 50 18.28 10.14 -16.61
N ASN A 51 17.19 10.90 -16.70
CA ASN A 51 17.14 12.14 -17.48
C ASN A 51 17.74 13.29 -16.68
N ILE A 52 19.08 13.35 -16.65
CA ILE A 52 19.85 14.38 -15.92
C ILE A 52 19.44 15.80 -16.36
N PRO A 53 19.35 16.14 -17.67
CA PRO A 53 18.96 17.49 -18.09
C PRO A 53 17.58 17.94 -17.60
N TYR A 54 16.64 17.02 -17.45
CA TYR A 54 15.33 17.33 -16.86
C TYR A 54 15.45 17.72 -15.39
N PHE A 55 16.23 16.97 -14.62
CA PHE A 55 16.41 17.22 -13.19
C PHE A 55 17.24 18.47 -12.91
N ASP A 56 18.25 18.77 -13.74
CA ASP A 56 19.03 20.01 -13.63
C ASP A 56 18.10 21.22 -13.79
N ARG A 57 17.29 21.23 -14.85
CA ARG A 57 16.29 22.29 -15.09
C ARG A 57 15.26 22.38 -13.97
N LEU A 58 14.82 21.24 -13.44
CA LEU A 58 13.87 21.22 -12.32
C LEU A 58 14.51 21.83 -11.06
N GLY A 59 15.78 21.53 -10.80
CA GLY A 59 16.56 22.15 -9.72
C GLY A 59 16.62 23.67 -9.86
N GLU A 60 16.99 24.17 -11.03
CA GLU A 60 17.04 25.62 -11.32
C GLU A 60 15.70 26.32 -11.07
N ILE A 61 14.58 25.67 -11.45
CA ILE A 61 13.23 26.20 -11.20
C ILE A 61 12.92 26.24 -9.69
N LEU A 62 13.27 25.18 -8.96
CA LEU A 62 13.00 25.08 -7.53
C LEU A 62 13.89 25.99 -6.68
N ASP A 63 15.11 26.28 -7.15
CA ASP A 63 16.07 27.18 -6.50
C ASP A 63 15.75 28.67 -6.74
N HIS A 64 14.82 28.98 -7.65
CA HIS A 64 14.40 30.36 -7.89
C HIS A 64 13.76 30.96 -6.62
N PRO A 65 14.12 32.20 -6.20
CA PRO A 65 13.65 32.79 -4.94
C PRO A 65 12.11 32.88 -4.84
N ASP A 66 11.44 33.04 -5.97
CA ASP A 66 9.97 33.16 -6.04
C ASP A 66 9.25 31.79 -6.03
N ALA A 67 9.95 30.67 -6.25
CA ALA A 67 9.32 29.36 -6.37
C ALA A 67 8.47 28.96 -5.14
N PRO A 68 8.92 29.20 -3.89
CA PRO A 68 8.09 28.93 -2.71
C PRO A 68 6.80 29.74 -2.69
N GLU A 69 6.85 31.03 -3.07
CA GLU A 69 5.67 31.91 -3.10
C GLU A 69 4.65 31.44 -4.13
N VAL A 70 5.10 31.09 -5.34
CA VAL A 70 4.23 30.60 -6.41
C VAL A 70 3.53 29.31 -6.01
N VAL A 71 4.28 28.34 -5.46
CA VAL A 71 3.72 27.06 -5.01
C VAL A 71 2.71 27.27 -3.88
N MET A 72 3.05 28.09 -2.88
CA MET A 72 2.18 28.33 -1.74
C MET A 72 0.91 29.08 -2.15
N SER A 73 1.04 30.08 -3.03
CA SER A 73 -0.10 30.81 -3.59
C SER A 73 -1.07 29.88 -4.31
N TYR A 74 -0.54 28.95 -5.12
CA TYR A 74 -1.36 27.92 -5.76
C TYR A 74 -2.08 27.03 -4.73
N LEU A 75 -1.38 26.52 -3.73
CA LEU A 75 -1.96 25.64 -2.69
C LEU A 75 -3.03 26.34 -1.86
N LEU A 76 -2.82 27.60 -1.48
CA LEU A 76 -3.78 28.41 -0.72
C LEU A 76 -5.00 28.83 -1.56
N SER A 77 -4.86 28.93 -2.88
CA SER A 77 -5.96 29.25 -3.79
C SER A 77 -6.94 28.10 -4.03
N ARG A 78 -6.63 26.88 -3.55
CA ARG A 78 -7.46 25.70 -3.82
C ARG A 78 -8.79 25.80 -3.07
N ASN A 79 -9.90 25.63 -3.80
CA ASN A 79 -11.21 25.49 -3.19
C ASN A 79 -11.35 24.08 -2.59
N LEU A 80 -11.48 24.01 -1.26
CA LEU A 80 -11.60 22.77 -0.49
C LEU A 80 -13.02 22.51 0.06
N THR A 81 -14.05 23.29 -0.34
CA THR A 81 -15.41 23.18 0.22
C THR A 81 -16.00 21.77 0.11
N ASN A 82 -15.69 21.05 -0.98
CA ASN A 82 -16.16 19.68 -1.21
C ASN A 82 -15.09 18.61 -0.92
N TRP A 83 -13.96 19.01 -0.33
CA TRP A 83 -12.88 18.09 -0.02
C TRP A 83 -13.15 17.37 1.30
N SER A 84 -13.06 16.05 1.28
CA SER A 84 -13.22 15.21 2.47
C SER A 84 -11.88 14.52 2.77
N PRO A 85 -11.14 14.94 3.82
CA PRO A 85 -9.84 14.36 4.15
C PRO A 85 -9.87 12.86 4.41
N GLY A 86 -11.00 12.34 4.94
CA GLY A 86 -11.17 10.91 5.22
C GLY A 86 -11.48 10.06 3.99
N LYS A 87 -11.80 10.67 2.84
CA LYS A 87 -12.09 9.94 1.60
C LYS A 87 -10.79 9.69 0.83
N ILE A 88 -10.04 8.68 1.28
CA ILE A 88 -8.80 8.29 0.61
C ILE A 88 -9.11 7.51 -0.67
N PRO A 89 -8.51 7.87 -1.82
CA PRO A 89 -8.72 7.12 -3.06
C PRO A 89 -8.06 5.75 -2.98
N THR A 90 -8.77 4.74 -3.50
CA THR A 90 -8.24 3.39 -3.69
C THR A 90 -7.53 3.32 -5.05
N THR A 91 -6.20 3.39 -5.03
CA THR A 91 -5.38 3.32 -6.24
C THR A 91 -5.06 1.87 -6.61
N LYS A 92 -4.73 1.62 -7.89
CA LYS A 92 -4.27 0.31 -8.37
C LYS A 92 -3.10 -0.22 -7.54
N MET A 93 -2.09 0.62 -7.30
CA MET A 93 -0.94 0.28 -6.46
C MET A 93 -1.38 -0.16 -5.06
N LYS A 94 -2.29 0.58 -4.41
CA LYS A 94 -2.77 0.21 -3.07
C LYS A 94 -3.43 -1.17 -3.06
N ILE A 95 -4.28 -1.46 -4.05
CA ILE A 95 -4.95 -2.78 -4.19
C ILE A 95 -3.91 -3.90 -4.34
N GLU A 96 -2.94 -3.70 -5.23
CA GLU A 96 -1.89 -4.70 -5.50
C GLU A 96 -0.98 -4.91 -4.28
N THR A 97 -0.56 -3.84 -3.60
CA THR A 97 0.22 -3.93 -2.36
C THR A 97 -0.54 -4.68 -1.26
N MET A 98 -1.81 -4.34 -1.02
CA MET A 98 -2.65 -5.07 -0.05
C MET A 98 -2.74 -6.56 -0.40
N ARG A 99 -3.02 -6.91 -1.66
CA ARG A 99 -3.12 -8.31 -2.10
C ARG A 99 -1.81 -9.07 -1.93
N ARG A 100 -0.67 -8.46 -2.29
CA ARG A 100 0.66 -9.08 -2.15
C ARG A 100 1.02 -9.36 -0.69
N GLN A 101 0.59 -8.50 0.23
CA GLN A 101 0.86 -8.63 1.66
C GLN A 101 -0.07 -9.61 2.38
N LEU A 102 -1.10 -10.14 1.70
CA LEU A 102 -1.92 -11.18 2.28
C LEU A 102 -1.14 -12.47 2.48
N PRO A 103 -1.43 -13.22 3.55
CA PRO A 103 -0.94 -14.58 3.72
C PRO A 103 -1.19 -15.41 2.46
N ASN A 104 -0.22 -16.23 2.07
CA ASN A 104 -0.33 -17.06 0.87
C ASN A 104 -1.59 -17.95 0.79
N PRO A 105 -2.19 -18.46 1.90
CA PRO A 105 -3.41 -19.27 1.77
C PRO A 105 -4.61 -18.40 1.38
N ILE A 106 -4.63 -17.13 1.82
CA ILE A 106 -5.70 -16.19 1.47
C ILE A 106 -5.57 -15.78 0.00
N ARG A 107 -4.34 -15.51 -0.47
CA ARG A 107 -4.07 -15.22 -1.89
C ARG A 107 -4.50 -16.39 -2.78
N PHE A 108 -4.13 -17.61 -2.39
CA PHE A 108 -4.56 -18.83 -3.08
C PHE A 108 -6.09 -18.90 -3.19
N ILE A 109 -6.83 -18.72 -2.09
CA ILE A 109 -8.30 -18.82 -2.14
C ILE A 109 -8.90 -17.77 -3.06
N ILE A 110 -8.41 -16.53 -3.01
CA ILE A 110 -8.84 -15.47 -3.94
C ILE A 110 -8.61 -15.92 -5.39
N ASP A 111 -7.40 -16.38 -5.72
CA ASP A 111 -7.05 -16.83 -7.08
C ASP A 111 -7.85 -18.07 -7.51
N TYR A 112 -8.17 -18.94 -6.56
CA TYR A 112 -8.89 -20.19 -6.78
C TYR A 112 -10.38 -19.95 -7.10
N ILE A 113 -11.01 -18.96 -6.47
CA ILE A 113 -12.44 -18.65 -6.64
C ILE A 113 -12.71 -17.57 -7.69
N LEU A 114 -11.75 -16.69 -7.98
CA LEU A 114 -11.93 -15.56 -8.90
C LEU A 114 -12.39 -15.95 -10.32
N PRO A 115 -12.01 -17.13 -10.88
CA PRO A 115 -12.54 -17.60 -12.17
C PRO A 115 -13.98 -18.13 -12.12
N TRP A 116 -14.58 -18.30 -10.93
CA TRP A 116 -15.87 -18.96 -10.81
C TRP A 116 -17.02 -18.02 -11.18
N PRO A 117 -18.14 -18.57 -11.69
CA PRO A 117 -19.36 -17.79 -11.87
C PRO A 117 -19.87 -17.25 -10.54
N GLU A 118 -20.50 -16.06 -10.57
CA GLU A 118 -21.18 -15.51 -9.40
C GLU A 118 -22.21 -16.50 -8.82
N ASN A 119 -22.27 -16.61 -7.49
CA ASN A 119 -23.18 -17.49 -6.74
C ASN A 119 -22.98 -19.01 -6.95
N CYS A 120 -21.84 -19.45 -7.50
CA CYS A 120 -21.54 -20.87 -7.62
C CYS A 120 -21.18 -21.49 -6.26
N ILE A 121 -21.93 -22.50 -5.81
CA ILE A 121 -21.62 -23.28 -4.61
C ILE A 121 -21.04 -24.63 -5.04
N ASN A 122 -19.71 -24.75 -5.02
CA ASN A 122 -19.02 -26.01 -5.29
C ASN A 122 -18.55 -26.65 -3.99
N ARG A 123 -18.72 -27.97 -3.87
CA ARG A 123 -18.19 -28.76 -2.74
C ARG A 123 -16.92 -29.47 -3.17
N PHE A 124 -15.81 -29.14 -2.50
CA PHE A 124 -14.53 -29.80 -2.70
C PHE A 124 -14.12 -30.54 -1.43
N SER A 125 -13.41 -31.66 -1.60
CA SER A 125 -12.75 -32.29 -0.46
C SER A 125 -11.58 -31.41 0.00
N CYS A 126 -11.38 -31.29 1.32
CA CYS A 126 -10.23 -30.56 1.86
C CYS A 126 -8.89 -31.14 1.37
N LYS A 127 -8.85 -32.43 1.02
CA LYS A 127 -7.67 -33.07 0.43
C LYS A 127 -7.34 -32.48 -0.93
N LYS A 128 -8.35 -32.32 -1.80
CA LYS A 128 -8.17 -31.72 -3.13
C LYS A 128 -7.75 -30.26 -3.04
N VAL A 129 -8.45 -29.46 -2.24
CA VAL A 129 -8.13 -28.02 -2.08
C VAL A 129 -6.70 -27.82 -1.55
N TYR A 130 -6.26 -28.66 -0.61
CA TYR A 130 -4.88 -28.58 -0.11
C TYR A 130 -3.85 -29.00 -1.17
N GLN A 131 -4.16 -30.00 -2.01
CA GLN A 131 -3.29 -30.38 -3.12
C GLN A 131 -3.18 -29.24 -4.15
N ASP A 132 -4.30 -28.65 -4.55
CA ASP A 132 -4.33 -27.49 -5.46
C ASP A 132 -3.55 -26.30 -4.87
N TYR A 133 -3.59 -26.10 -3.53
CA TYR A 133 -2.78 -25.10 -2.83
C TYR A 133 -1.28 -25.37 -2.92
N LEU A 134 -0.84 -26.64 -2.76
CA LEU A 134 0.57 -26.99 -2.89
C LEU A 134 1.09 -26.71 -4.31
N GLU A 135 0.31 -27.07 -5.33
CA GLU A 135 0.63 -26.81 -6.74
C GLU A 135 0.67 -25.31 -7.04
N TRP A 136 -0.29 -24.54 -6.51
CA TRP A 136 -0.28 -23.09 -6.63
C TRP A 136 0.94 -22.47 -5.93
N CYS A 137 1.33 -22.96 -4.75
CA CYS A 137 2.52 -22.50 -4.06
C CYS A 137 3.79 -22.73 -4.88
N GLU A 138 3.93 -23.91 -5.50
CA GLU A 138 5.05 -24.24 -6.37
C GLU A 138 5.10 -23.32 -7.60
N CYS A 139 3.96 -23.12 -8.28
CA CYS A 139 3.86 -22.23 -9.44
C CYS A 139 4.19 -20.76 -9.12
N ASN A 140 3.93 -20.31 -7.88
CA ASN A 140 4.13 -18.93 -7.44
C ASN A 140 5.43 -18.72 -6.64
N GLY A 141 6.26 -19.77 -6.45
CA GLY A 141 7.48 -19.68 -5.65
C GLY A 141 7.24 -19.42 -4.15
N GLU A 142 6.06 -19.77 -3.66
CA GLU A 142 5.62 -19.56 -2.28
C GLU A 142 5.94 -20.79 -1.41
N LYS A 143 6.36 -20.57 -0.16
CA LYS A 143 6.57 -21.69 0.79
C LYS A 143 5.22 -22.17 1.31
N PRO A 144 4.84 -23.44 1.10
CA PRO A 144 3.55 -23.95 1.57
C PRO A 144 3.53 -24.05 3.10
N LEU A 145 2.37 -23.76 3.68
CA LEU A 145 2.11 -24.00 5.11
C LEU A 145 1.76 -25.46 5.37
N ALA A 146 2.05 -25.94 6.58
CA ALA A 146 1.59 -27.25 7.02
C ALA A 146 0.06 -27.32 7.00
N LYS A 147 -0.49 -28.51 6.72
CA LYS A 147 -1.93 -28.71 6.50
C LYS A 147 -2.82 -28.14 7.61
N LYS A 148 -2.39 -28.27 8.87
CA LYS A 148 -3.11 -27.74 10.03
C LYS A 148 -3.19 -26.21 9.98
N ASP A 149 -2.05 -25.56 9.73
CA ASP A 149 -1.94 -24.10 9.73
C ASP A 149 -2.64 -23.48 8.52
N ALA A 150 -2.54 -24.12 7.35
CA ALA A 150 -3.28 -23.74 6.15
C ALA A 150 -4.79 -23.83 6.38
N GLY A 151 -5.26 -24.93 6.99
CA GLY A 151 -6.67 -25.12 7.33
C GLY A 151 -7.22 -24.02 8.25
N THR A 152 -6.48 -23.62 9.28
CA THR A 152 -6.86 -22.51 10.16
C THR A 152 -6.92 -21.18 9.41
N LYS A 153 -6.03 -20.94 8.44
CA LYS A 153 -6.06 -19.71 7.63
C LYS A 153 -7.20 -19.69 6.62
N PHE A 154 -7.54 -20.83 6.03
CA PHE A 154 -8.70 -20.95 5.13
C PHE A 154 -10.02 -20.68 5.84
N SER A 155 -10.15 -21.03 7.13
CA SER A 155 -11.38 -20.77 7.90
C SER A 155 -11.62 -19.30 8.30
N LEU A 156 -10.66 -18.40 8.04
CA LEU A 156 -10.79 -16.97 8.34
C LEU A 156 -11.34 -16.14 7.16
N ILE A 157 -11.64 -16.81 6.04
CA ILE A 157 -12.18 -16.25 4.80
C ILE A 157 -13.66 -16.63 4.75
#